data_AF-A0A3D4BB23-F1
#
_entry.id   AF-A0A3D4BB23-F1
#
_cell.length_a   1.000
_cell.length_b   1.000
_cell.length_c   1.000
_cell.angle_alpha   90.00
_cell.angle_beta   90.00
_cell.angle_gamma   90.00
#
_symmetry.space_group_name_H-M   'P 1'
#
loop_
_entity.id
_entity.type
_entity.pdbx_description
1 polymer ?
#
loop_
_entity_poly.entity_id
_entity_poly.type
_entity_poly.pdbx_seq_one_letter_code
_entity_poly.pdbx_strand_id
1 'polypeptide(L)'
;RIKASLPTLKHILDQGGRAILMSHLGRPKGLVESLRLKPVAERLAALLGAHVHYATDSIGEGVEQQVAQLKNGACLLLENIRFYAEETNNDETFARTLAQFGEV
;
A
#
# COMPACT_ATOMS: atom_id res chain seq x y z
N ARG A 1 5.75 -5.02 13.72
CA ARG A 1 4.58 -4.30 13.16
C ARG A 1 3.86 -5.12 12.08
N ILE A 2 4.53 -5.64 11.05
CA ILE A 2 3.90 -6.48 9.99
C ILE A 2 3.01 -7.61 10.55
N LYS A 3 3.48 -8.39 11.54
CA LYS A 3 2.67 -9.47 12.14
C LYS A 3 1.35 -8.99 12.77
N ALA A 4 1.31 -7.74 13.26
CA ALA A 4 0.15 -7.19 13.93
C ALA A 4 -0.98 -6.81 12.95
N SER A 5 -0.66 -6.56 11.67
CA SER A 5 -1.69 -6.29 10.65
C SER A 5 -2.27 -7.56 10.03
N LEU A 6 -1.65 -8.74 10.24
CA LEU A 6 -2.09 -9.99 9.63
C LEU A 6 -3.55 -10.38 9.96
N PRO A 7 -4.07 -10.22 11.20
CA PRO A 7 -5.46 -10.58 11.48
C PRO A 7 -6.46 -9.76 10.65
N THR A 8 -6.24 -8.45 10.53
CA THR A 8 -7.07 -7.55 9.73
C THR A 8 -7.00 -7.89 8.25
N LEU A 9 -5.79 -8.14 7.73
CA LEU A 9 -5.61 -8.51 6.32
C LEU A 9 -6.31 -9.81 5.99
N LYS A 10 -6.11 -10.86 6.81
CA LYS A 10 -6.80 -12.14 6.61
C LYS A 10 -8.31 -11.96 6.60
N HIS A 11 -8.84 -11.21 7.55
CA HIS A 11 -10.28 -10.93 7.60
C HIS A 11 -10.84 -10.28 6.33
N ILE A 12 -10.15 -9.26 5.79
CA ILE A 12 -10.55 -8.58 4.55
C ILE A 12 -10.51 -9.55 3.37
N LEU A 13 -9.41 -10.29 3.23
CA LEU A 13 -9.20 -11.18 2.08
C LEU A 13 -10.12 -12.41 2.12
N ASP A 14 -10.37 -12.97 3.29
CA ASP A 14 -11.27 -14.12 3.50
C ASP A 14 -12.73 -13.77 3.15
N GLN A 15 -13.11 -12.50 3.25
CA GLN A 15 -14.41 -11.99 2.82
C GLN A 15 -14.46 -11.60 1.33
N GLY A 16 -13.39 -11.86 0.57
CA GLY A 16 -13.28 -11.48 -0.84
C GLY A 16 -12.96 -10.00 -1.06
N GLY A 17 -12.69 -9.24 0.00
CA GLY A 17 -12.27 -7.85 -0.09
C GLY A 17 -10.91 -7.71 -0.76
N ARG A 18 -10.64 -6.51 -1.30
CA ARG A 18 -9.36 -6.13 -1.89
C ARG A 18 -8.62 -5.26 -0.89
N ALA A 19 -7.43 -5.66 -0.47
CA ALA A 19 -6.67 -4.94 0.54
C ALA A 19 -5.57 -4.07 -0.10
N ILE A 20 -5.81 -2.76 -0.20
CA ILE A 20 -4.83 -1.78 -0.67
C ILE A 20 -4.16 -1.15 0.54
N LEU A 21 -2.87 -1.39 0.69
CA LEU A 21 -2.10 -1.05 1.88
C LEU A 21 -1.25 0.18 1.61
N MET A 22 -1.33 1.11 2.55
CA MET A 22 -0.50 2.30 2.62
C MET A 22 0.34 2.22 3.88
N SER A 23 1.63 2.52 3.77
CA SER A 23 2.52 2.57 4.91
C SER A 23 3.64 3.56 4.68
N HIS A 24 4.32 3.89 5.76
CA HIS A 24 5.53 4.71 5.71
C HIS A 24 6.69 3.98 6.38
N LEU A 25 7.90 4.21 5.86
CA LEU A 25 9.13 3.75 6.47
C LEU A 25 10.08 4.94 6.67
N GLY A 26 10.48 5.16 7.92
CA GLY A 26 11.35 6.26 8.29
C GLY A 26 10.71 7.64 8.11
N ARG A 27 11.58 8.63 7.86
CA ARG A 27 11.23 10.05 7.64
C ARG A 27 12.03 10.59 6.43
N PRO A 28 11.75 10.09 5.22
CA PRO A 28 12.39 10.58 4.01
C PRO A 28 12.07 12.07 3.77
N LYS A 29 12.94 12.76 3.04
CA LYS A 29 12.69 14.09 2.47
C LYS A 29 12.71 13.97 0.93
N GLY A 30 11.82 13.14 0.41
CA GLY A 30 11.81 12.67 -0.98
C GLY A 30 12.27 11.21 -1.11
N LEU A 31 12.44 10.74 -2.34
CA LEU A 31 12.73 9.33 -2.63
C LEU A 31 14.09 8.90 -2.05
N VAL A 32 14.08 7.82 -1.26
CA VAL A 32 15.27 7.20 -0.68
C VAL A 32 15.21 5.69 -0.89
N GLU A 33 16.13 5.13 -1.67
CA GLU A 33 16.15 3.71 -2.06
C GLU A 33 16.11 2.74 -0.85
N SER A 34 16.84 3.05 0.22
CA SER A 34 16.86 2.23 1.43
C SER A 34 15.57 2.26 2.26
N LEU A 35 14.63 3.16 1.92
CA LEU A 35 13.35 3.33 2.59
C LEU A 35 12.16 2.89 1.72
N ARG A 36 12.42 2.21 0.59
CA ARG A 36 11.37 1.57 -0.22
C ARG A 36 10.68 0.44 0.52
N LEU A 37 9.42 0.20 0.22
CA LEU A 37 8.60 -0.83 0.85
C LEU A 37 8.66 -2.20 0.17
N LYS A 38 9.40 -2.36 -0.94
CA LYS A 38 9.56 -3.68 -1.60
C LYS A 38 9.95 -4.81 -0.63
N PRO A 39 10.96 -4.66 0.27
CA PRO A 39 11.30 -5.73 1.22
C PRO A 39 10.18 -6.00 2.24
N VAL A 40 9.35 -4.99 2.52
CA VAL A 40 8.18 -5.12 3.40
C VAL A 40 7.08 -5.93 2.70
N ALA A 41 6.84 -5.70 1.40
CA ALA A 41 5.90 -6.49 0.59
C ALA A 41 6.30 -7.97 0.58
N GLU A 42 7.57 -8.27 0.30
CA GLU A 42 8.11 -9.63 0.26
C GLU A 42 7.95 -10.33 1.62
N ARG A 43 8.27 -9.62 2.71
CA ARG A 43 8.10 -10.16 4.06
C ARG A 43 6.62 -10.37 4.42
N LEU A 44 5.75 -9.46 4.02
CA LEU A 44 4.31 -9.57 4.25
C LEU A 44 3.73 -10.78 3.49
N ALA A 45 4.10 -10.97 2.23
CA ALA A 45 3.67 -12.12 1.43
C ALA A 45 4.05 -13.45 2.10
N ALA A 46 5.31 -13.57 2.56
CA ALA A 46 5.78 -14.76 3.26
C ALA A 46 5.03 -15.04 4.58
N LEU A 47 4.60 -14.00 5.30
CA LEU A 47 3.87 -14.15 6.56
C LEU A 47 2.36 -14.38 6.36
N LEU A 48 1.80 -13.79 5.31
CA LEU A 48 0.40 -13.92 4.95
C LEU A 48 0.12 -15.31 4.33
N GLY A 49 1.11 -15.88 3.65
CA GLY A 49 0.95 -17.12 2.88
C GLY A 49 0.22 -16.90 1.56
N ALA A 50 0.18 -15.65 1.07
CA ALA A 50 -0.49 -15.24 -0.15
C ALA A 50 0.36 -14.20 -0.90
N HIS A 51 0.11 -14.05 -2.20
CA HIS A 51 0.78 -13.05 -3.02
C HIS A 51 0.38 -11.64 -2.57
N VAL A 52 1.37 -10.77 -2.43
CA VAL A 52 1.18 -9.33 -2.18
C VAL A 52 1.75 -8.60 -3.39
N HIS A 53 0.87 -7.97 -4.16
CA HIS A 53 1.29 -7.07 -5.24
C HIS A 53 2.00 -5.86 -4.62
N TYR A 54 2.98 -5.33 -5.32
CA TYR A 54 3.71 -4.14 -4.90
C TYR A 54 3.72 -3.11 -6.02
N ALA A 55 3.29 -1.89 -5.70
CA ALA A 55 3.41 -0.75 -6.59
C ALA A 55 4.74 -0.03 -6.31
N THR A 56 5.43 0.37 -7.37
CA THR A 56 6.69 1.14 -7.25
C THR A 56 6.47 2.62 -6.94
N ASP A 57 5.20 3.02 -6.83
CA ASP A 57 4.76 4.36 -6.48
C ASP A 57 3.49 4.30 -5.60
N SER A 58 3.06 5.44 -5.06
CA SER A 58 1.85 5.57 -4.23
C SER A 58 0.67 6.18 -4.99
N ILE A 59 0.92 6.93 -6.06
CA ILE A 59 -0.10 7.58 -6.90
C ILE A 59 0.29 7.54 -8.38
N GLY A 60 -0.61 7.97 -9.27
CA GLY A 60 -0.39 8.07 -10.71
C GLY A 60 -0.97 6.90 -11.50
N GLU A 61 -0.96 7.03 -12.82
CA GLU A 61 -1.68 6.14 -13.74
C GLU A 61 -1.32 4.66 -13.56
N GLY A 62 -0.04 4.34 -13.34
CA GLY A 62 0.40 2.96 -13.10
C GLY A 62 -0.22 2.36 -11.83
N VAL A 63 -0.34 3.14 -10.76
CA VAL A 63 -0.98 2.71 -9.51
C VAL A 63 -2.48 2.55 -9.70
N GLU A 64 -3.13 3.51 -10.37
CA GLU A 64 -4.56 3.46 -10.70
C GLU A 64 -4.91 2.20 -11.50
N GLN A 65 -4.10 1.85 -12.51
CA GLN A 65 -4.27 0.63 -13.28
C GLN A 65 -4.10 -0.63 -12.43
N GLN A 66 -3.09 -0.67 -11.55
CA GLN A 66 -2.87 -1.80 -10.63
C GLN A 66 -4.04 -1.98 -9.65
N VAL A 67 -4.59 -0.88 -9.12
CA VAL A 67 -5.77 -0.89 -8.25
C VAL A 67 -7.00 -1.38 -9.01
N ALA A 68 -7.25 -0.86 -10.22
CA ALA A 68 -8.37 -1.25 -11.05
C ALA A 68 -8.34 -2.75 -11.45
N GLN A 69 -7.14 -3.30 -11.68
CA GLN A 69 -6.94 -4.70 -12.05
C GLN A 69 -6.85 -5.65 -10.84
N LEU A 70 -6.84 -5.12 -9.61
CA LEU A 70 -6.70 -5.93 -8.41
C LEU A 70 -7.94 -6.81 -8.23
N LYS A 71 -7.72 -8.12 -8.16
CA LYS A 71 -8.79 -9.13 -8.03
C LYS A 71 -9.31 -9.22 -6.60
N ASN A 72 -10.55 -9.66 -6.45
CA ASN A 72 -11.13 -9.96 -5.14
C ASN A 72 -10.27 -10.96 -4.37
N GLY A 73 -10.10 -10.73 -3.06
CA GLY A 73 -9.21 -11.53 -2.22
C GLY A 73 -7.71 -11.29 -2.46
N ALA A 74 -7.32 -10.28 -3.24
CA ALA A 74 -5.92 -9.91 -3.45
C ALA A 74 -5.49 -8.69 -2.62
N CYS A 75 -4.19 -8.57 -2.42
CA CYS A 75 -3.56 -7.51 -1.64
C CYS A 75 -2.53 -6.75 -2.49
N LEU A 76 -2.54 -5.42 -2.41
CA LEU A 76 -1.58 -4.51 -3.03
C LEU A 76 -0.94 -3.63 -1.95
N LEU A 77 0.38 -3.57 -1.88
CA LEU A 77 1.12 -2.60 -1.08
C LEU A 77 1.60 -1.46 -1.99
N LEU A 78 1.17 -0.24 -1.69
CA LEU A 78 1.68 0.97 -2.33
C LEU A 78 3.11 1.29 -1.84
N GLU A 79 3.83 2.10 -2.59
CA GLU A 79 5.14 2.60 -2.14
C GLU A 79 5.01 3.49 -0.90
N ASN A 80 6.14 3.76 -0.24
CA ASN A 80 6.26 4.64 0.92
C ASN A 80 5.61 6.02 0.68
N ILE A 81 4.44 6.24 1.28
CA ILE A 81 3.65 7.46 1.09
C ILE A 81 4.40 8.74 1.53
N ARG A 82 5.40 8.62 2.41
CA ARG A 82 6.24 9.75 2.82
C ARG A 82 7.31 10.15 1.79
N PHE A 83 7.41 9.47 0.65
CA PHE A 83 8.17 10.01 -0.48
C PHE A 83 7.51 11.25 -1.08
N TYR A 84 6.20 11.44 -0.83
CA TYR A 84 5.46 12.65 -1.10
C TYR A 84 5.49 13.56 0.13
N ALA A 85 5.87 14.84 -0.05
CA ALA A 85 5.87 15.80 1.05
C ALA A 85 4.43 16.14 1.48
N GLU A 86 3.51 16.04 0.53
CA GLU A 86 2.06 16.16 0.64
C GLU A 86 1.49 15.32 1.79
N GLU A 87 1.97 14.08 1.98
CA GLU A 87 1.60 13.22 3.10
C GLU A 87 1.90 13.90 4.45
N THR A 88 3.10 14.45 4.62
CA THR A 88 3.49 15.09 5.89
C THR A 88 2.84 16.45 6.11
N ASN A 89 2.40 17.10 5.03
CA ASN A 89 1.71 18.38 5.06
C ASN A 89 0.19 18.24 5.21
N ASN A 90 -0.33 17.00 5.26
CA ASN A 90 -1.76 16.72 5.30
C ASN A 90 -2.49 17.37 4.11
N ASP A 91 -1.90 17.26 2.92
CA ASP A 91 -2.44 17.83 1.70
C ASP A 91 -3.76 17.15 1.30
N GLU A 92 -4.78 17.96 1.05
CA GLU A 92 -6.13 17.48 0.75
C GLU A 92 -6.21 16.79 -0.62
N THR A 93 -5.49 17.30 -1.62
CA THR A 93 -5.50 16.72 -2.97
C THR A 93 -4.85 15.34 -2.94
N PHE A 94 -3.72 15.19 -2.26
CA PHE A 94 -3.06 13.89 -2.07
C PHE A 94 -3.98 12.89 -1.35
N ALA A 95 -4.63 13.31 -0.26
CA ALA A 95 -5.58 12.47 0.45
C ALA A 95 -6.78 12.06 -0.45
N ARG A 96 -7.31 12.98 -1.26
CA ARG A 96 -8.39 12.69 -2.22
C ARG A 96 -7.96 11.68 -3.29
N THR A 97 -6.74 11.78 -3.81
CA THR A 97 -6.21 10.80 -4.77
C THR A 97 -6.12 9.42 -4.14
N LEU A 98 -5.55 9.29 -2.93
CA LEU A 98 -5.47 8.01 -2.23
C LEU A 98 -6.85 7.42 -1.91
N ALA A 99 -7.81 8.27 -1.54
CA ALA A 99 -9.17 7.85 -1.22
C ALA A 99 -9.89 7.22 -2.42
N GLN A 100 -9.54 7.59 -3.67
CA GLN A 100 -10.13 6.98 -4.87
C GLN A 100 -9.77 5.50 -5.03
N PHE A 101 -8.75 5.01 -4.32
CA PHE A 101 -8.35 3.60 -4.38
C PHE A 101 -9.21 2.71 -3.48
N GLY A 102 -9.95 3.27 -2.52
CA GLY A 102 -10.76 2.53 -1.55
C GLY A 102 -12.24 2.89 -1.61
N GLU A 103 -13.07 1.99 -1.11
CA GLU A 103 -14.54 2.15 -1.08
C GLU A 103 -15.11 2.16 0.36
N VAL A 104 -14.27 1.89 1.39
CA VAL A 104 -14.68 1.67 2.80
C VAL A 104 -13.63 2.23 3.76
#